data_AF-A0A662I5W1-F1
#
_entry.id   AF-A0A662I5W1-F1
#
_cell.length_a   1.000
_cell.length_b   1.000
_cell.length_c   1.000
_cell.angle_alpha   90.00
_cell.angle_beta   90.00
_cell.angle_gamma   90.00
#
_symmetry.space_group_name_H-M   'P 1'
#
loop_
_entity.id
_entity.type
_entity.pdbx_description
1 polymer ?
#
loop_
_entity_poly.entity_id
_entity_poly.type
_entity_poly.pdbx_seq_one_letter_code
_entity_poly.pdbx_strand_id
1 'polypeptide(L)'
;MSRARCPRCGALNPGGALFCTRCGEPLKARLCPSCGARAPVGSTHCPYCGAPLVGGSLAAYRRTMRSAQPYIQEGLRPREGIIGNILLVAAAAFRDRPPLFTPSPAVYEKLSSHVVAQASRYLRYALAAFLAGSALAVLGLAANNALTLALPAFLAAIVPALLYLLWLREADRYEPEPAWLLALVFSWGAASTIPSLPLGAIAALLTGGWAGSAALVEEPLKILGVYLISISPRLRSEVNDHLDGLL
;
A
#
# COMPACT_ATOMS: atom_id res chain seq x y z
N MET A 1 33.84 17.53 26.37
CA MET A 1 32.81 18.05 25.44
C MET A 1 33.38 18.02 24.03
N SER A 2 32.91 17.11 23.18
CA SER A 2 33.35 17.03 21.77
C SER A 2 32.95 18.32 21.04
N ARG A 3 33.85 18.97 20.30
CA ARG A 3 33.55 20.16 19.49
C ARG A 3 33.58 19.78 18.00
N ALA A 4 32.69 20.35 17.20
CA ALA A 4 32.58 20.03 15.77
C ALA A 4 33.06 21.22 14.91
N ARG A 5 33.98 20.97 13.97
CA ARG A 5 34.45 22.00 13.02
C ARG A 5 33.53 22.02 11.79
N CYS A 6 33.03 23.21 11.43
CA CYS A 6 32.20 23.39 10.25
C CYS A 6 33.02 23.08 8.97
N PRO A 7 32.52 22.22 8.06
CA PRO A 7 33.22 21.88 6.83
C PRO A 7 33.27 23.05 5.83
N ARG A 8 32.35 24.03 5.94
CA ARG A 8 32.26 25.17 5.02
C ARG A 8 33.08 26.38 5.46
N CYS A 9 32.93 26.81 6.72
CA CYS A 9 33.60 28.04 7.21
C CYS A 9 34.70 27.81 8.25
N GLY A 10 34.95 26.55 8.65
CA GLY A 10 35.97 26.21 9.63
C GLY A 10 35.65 26.59 11.08
N ALA A 11 34.50 27.21 11.37
CA ALA A 11 34.13 27.60 12.73
C ALA A 11 34.00 26.38 13.66
N LEU A 12 34.44 26.53 14.91
CA LEU A 12 34.27 25.55 15.98
C LEU A 12 32.91 25.72 16.63
N ASN A 13 32.11 24.66 16.62
CA ASN A 13 30.75 24.62 17.16
C ASN A 13 30.70 23.77 18.43
N PRO A 14 29.77 24.06 19.37
CA PRO A 14 29.55 23.24 20.55
C PRO A 14 29.14 21.81 20.16
N GLY A 15 29.49 20.85 21.01
CA GLY A 15 29.08 19.45 20.82
C GLY A 15 27.57 19.33 20.82
N GLY A 16 27.02 18.68 19.79
CA GLY A 16 25.57 18.52 19.63
C GLY A 16 24.90 19.51 18.67
N ALA A 17 25.62 20.52 18.17
CA ALA A 17 25.04 21.48 17.22
C ALA A 17 24.67 20.81 15.87
N LEU A 18 23.42 21.02 15.41
CA LEU A 18 22.93 20.52 14.11
C LEU A 18 23.31 21.44 12.93
N PHE A 19 23.49 22.74 13.20
CA PHE A 19 23.86 23.76 12.23
C PHE A 19 25.02 24.60 12.76
N CYS A 20 25.82 25.17 11.84
CA CYS A 20 26.91 26.04 12.21
C CYS A 20 26.38 27.36 12.76
N THR A 21 26.80 27.74 13.97
CA THR A 21 26.39 29.00 14.61
C THR A 21 26.92 30.24 13.90
N ARG A 22 27.91 30.09 13.00
CA ARG A 22 28.51 31.20 12.24
C ARG A 22 27.93 31.36 10.83
N CYS A 23 27.77 30.27 10.08
CA CYS A 23 27.40 30.34 8.66
C CYS A 23 26.12 29.57 8.29
N GLY A 24 25.43 28.98 9.27
CA GLY A 24 24.18 28.23 9.05
C GLY A 24 24.33 26.86 8.38
N GLU A 25 25.53 26.48 7.95
CA GLU A 25 25.78 25.21 7.26
C GLU A 25 25.41 24.02 8.16
N PRO A 26 24.64 23.03 7.67
CA PRO A 26 24.34 21.82 8.44
C PRO A 26 25.64 21.10 8.81
N LEU A 27 25.82 20.86 10.11
CA LEU A 27 26.92 20.05 10.62
C LEU A 27 26.53 18.58 10.45
N LYS A 28 27.52 17.70 10.21
CA LYS A 28 27.29 16.28 9.84
C LYS A 28 26.48 15.52 10.90
N ALA A 29 25.16 15.59 10.86
CA ALA A 29 24.29 14.72 11.65
C ALA A 29 24.39 13.29 11.11
N ARG A 30 24.20 12.31 11.98
CA ARG A 30 24.05 10.91 11.56
C ARG A 30 22.61 10.49 11.76
N LEU A 31 22.11 9.66 10.86
CA LEU A 31 20.81 9.05 11.04
C LEU A 31 20.92 7.96 12.09
N CYS A 32 19.96 7.92 13.01
CA CYS A 32 19.84 6.81 13.93
C CYS A 32 19.48 5.55 13.12
N PRO A 33 20.26 4.47 13.20
CA PRO A 33 19.96 3.25 12.47
C PRO A 33 18.72 2.52 13.00
N SER A 34 18.19 2.91 14.15
CA SER A 34 17.00 2.27 14.74
C SER A 34 15.71 3.03 14.46
N CYS A 35 15.74 4.36 14.36
CA CYS A 35 14.51 5.17 14.16
C CYS A 35 14.60 6.20 13.02
N GLY A 36 15.72 6.28 12.31
CA GLY A 36 15.91 7.24 11.21
C GLY A 36 16.09 8.71 11.64
N ALA A 37 15.89 9.05 12.93
CA ALA A 37 16.01 10.42 13.40
C ALA A 37 17.45 10.95 13.25
N ARG A 38 17.58 12.24 12.88
CA ARG A 38 18.88 12.91 12.79
C ARG A 38 19.43 13.14 14.18
N ALA A 39 20.43 12.36 14.56
CA ALA A 39 21.10 12.47 15.82
C ALA A 39 22.38 13.32 15.69
N PRO A 40 22.72 14.13 16.71
CA PRO A 40 23.93 14.91 16.71
C PRO A 40 25.18 14.03 16.68
N VAL A 41 26.23 14.50 16.01
CA VAL A 41 27.54 13.81 15.94
C VAL A 41 28.14 13.70 17.34
N GLY A 42 28.53 12.49 17.75
CA GLY A 42 29.16 12.24 19.05
C GLY A 42 28.20 11.90 20.20
N SER A 43 26.89 11.83 19.95
CA SER A 43 25.95 11.17 20.88
C SER A 43 26.38 9.72 21.15
N THR A 44 26.05 9.11 22.28
CA THR A 44 26.23 7.65 22.46
C THR A 44 24.92 6.91 22.23
N HIS A 45 23.78 7.60 22.44
CA HIS A 45 22.43 7.09 22.27
C HIS A 45 21.57 8.11 21.52
N CYS A 46 20.53 7.62 20.84
CA CYS A 46 19.57 8.44 20.13
C CYS A 46 18.68 9.20 21.13
N PRO A 47 18.59 10.53 21.05
CA PRO A 47 17.72 11.30 21.96
C PRO A 47 16.22 11.08 21.70
N TYR A 48 15.85 10.45 20.57
CA TYR A 48 14.46 10.21 20.20
C TYR A 48 13.97 8.80 20.52
N CYS A 49 14.82 7.76 20.36
CA CYS A 49 14.43 6.37 20.60
C CYS A 49 15.30 5.62 21.62
N GLY A 50 16.32 6.26 22.19
CA GLY A 50 17.22 5.64 23.17
C GLY A 50 18.23 4.65 22.60
N ALA A 51 18.16 4.28 21.31
CA ALA A 51 19.04 3.27 20.73
C ALA A 51 20.52 3.72 20.70
N PRO A 52 21.49 2.81 20.91
CA PRO A 52 22.90 3.14 20.92
C PRO A 52 23.36 3.53 19.51
N LEU A 53 23.98 4.69 19.41
CA LEU A 53 24.54 5.22 18.19
C LEU A 53 26.04 4.93 18.17
N VAL A 54 26.38 3.66 17.99
CA VAL A 54 27.76 3.16 18.08
C VAL A 54 28.61 3.74 16.95
N GLY A 55 29.75 4.35 17.29
CA GLY A 55 30.75 4.87 16.35
C GLY A 55 31.63 3.78 15.74
N GLY A 56 31.04 2.70 15.25
CA GLY A 56 31.76 1.58 14.65
C GLY A 56 32.07 1.81 13.17
N SER A 57 33.23 1.33 12.70
CA SER A 57 33.60 1.35 11.28
C SER A 57 32.56 0.63 10.41
N LEU A 58 32.47 0.98 9.13
CA LEU A 58 31.61 0.29 8.15
C LEU A 58 31.86 -1.24 8.11
N ALA A 59 33.03 -1.71 8.56
CA ALA A 59 33.33 -3.14 8.72
C ALA A 59 32.63 -3.79 9.93
N ALA A 60 32.44 -3.06 11.03
CA ALA A 60 31.60 -3.50 12.15
C ALA A 60 30.12 -3.52 11.73
N TYR A 61 29.69 -2.50 10.98
CA TYR A 61 28.35 -2.44 10.38
C TYR A 61 28.10 -3.60 9.39
N ARG A 62 29.07 -3.95 8.54
CA ARG A 62 28.99 -5.10 7.62
C ARG A 62 28.97 -6.45 8.35
N ARG A 63 29.61 -6.56 9.52
CA ARG A 63 29.53 -7.77 10.37
C ARG A 63 28.20 -7.90 11.11
N THR A 64 27.61 -6.80 11.57
CA THR A 64 26.23 -6.81 12.11
C THR A 64 25.18 -6.97 11.02
N MET A 65 25.47 -6.53 9.79
CA MET A 65 24.63 -6.78 8.61
C MET A 65 24.83 -8.15 7.98
N ARG A 66 25.80 -8.95 8.47
CA ARG A 66 25.99 -10.36 8.02
C ARG A 66 25.03 -11.31 8.72
N SER A 67 23.82 -10.86 8.94
CA SER A 67 22.63 -11.68 8.74
C SER A 67 21.58 -10.72 8.23
N ALA A 68 21.28 -10.85 6.94
CA ALA A 68 20.02 -10.40 6.39
C ALA A 68 18.93 -10.72 7.43
N GLN A 69 18.28 -9.70 8.00
CA GLN A 69 16.94 -9.97 8.48
C GLN A 69 16.17 -10.33 7.22
N PRO A 70 15.71 -11.58 7.05
CA PRO A 70 14.84 -11.89 5.94
C PRO A 70 13.69 -10.89 6.00
N TYR A 71 13.35 -10.30 4.84
CA TYR A 71 12.18 -9.41 4.68
C TYR A 71 10.93 -10.04 5.35
N ILE A 72 10.86 -11.37 5.38
CA ILE A 72 9.92 -12.16 6.16
C ILE A 72 10.59 -12.64 7.46
N GLN A 73 10.23 -12.03 8.60
CA GLN A 73 10.59 -12.60 9.90
C GLN A 73 9.96 -14.01 10.01
N GLU A 74 10.72 -15.01 10.43
CA GLU A 74 10.23 -16.40 10.53
C GLU A 74 8.97 -16.54 11.41
N GLY A 75 8.81 -15.68 12.42
CA GLY A 75 7.62 -15.63 13.27
C GLY A 75 6.38 -15.01 12.62
N LEU A 76 6.51 -14.40 11.43
CA LEU A 76 5.44 -13.77 10.66
C LEU A 76 4.97 -14.64 9.48
N ARG A 77 5.36 -15.92 9.43
CA ARG A 77 4.92 -16.84 8.38
C ARG A 77 3.55 -17.46 8.72
N PRO A 78 2.66 -17.60 7.72
CA PRO A 78 1.43 -18.36 7.88
C PRO A 78 1.72 -19.74 8.45
N ARG A 79 0.95 -20.15 9.47
CA ARG A 79 1.00 -21.49 10.05
C ARG A 79 -0.08 -22.36 9.42
N GLU A 80 0.05 -23.67 9.57
CA GLU A 80 -1.04 -24.58 9.22
C GLU A 80 -2.26 -24.32 10.13
N GLY A 81 -3.41 -24.11 9.51
CA GLY A 81 -4.68 -23.90 10.21
C GLY A 81 -5.20 -22.45 10.23
N ILE A 82 -6.51 -22.32 10.11
CA ILE A 82 -7.22 -21.02 10.02
C ILE A 82 -7.04 -20.19 11.29
N ILE A 83 -7.18 -20.80 12.46
CA ILE A 83 -7.08 -20.10 13.76
C ILE A 83 -5.68 -19.52 13.96
N GLY A 84 -4.63 -20.28 13.60
CA GLY A 84 -3.25 -19.82 13.69
C GLY A 84 -3.00 -18.59 12.82
N ASN A 85 -3.55 -18.57 11.61
CA ASN A 85 -3.42 -17.43 10.69
C ASN A 85 -4.23 -16.22 11.15
N ILE A 86 -5.43 -16.42 11.71
CA ILE A 86 -6.23 -15.32 12.30
C ILE A 86 -5.47 -14.68 13.46
N LEU A 87 -4.94 -15.48 14.39
CA LEU A 87 -4.16 -14.97 15.52
C LEU A 87 -2.88 -14.28 15.06
N LEU A 88 -2.23 -14.78 14.01
CA LEU A 88 -1.07 -14.15 13.41
C LEU A 88 -1.41 -12.78 12.83
N VAL A 89 -2.48 -12.68 12.05
CA VAL A 89 -2.96 -11.41 11.47
C VAL A 89 -3.32 -10.42 12.59
N ALA A 90 -4.06 -10.87 13.60
CA ALA A 90 -4.42 -10.05 14.75
C ALA A 90 -3.17 -9.54 15.50
N ALA A 91 -2.18 -10.40 15.74
CA ALA A 91 -0.92 -10.00 16.38
C ALA A 91 -0.09 -9.06 15.49
N ALA A 92 -0.08 -9.26 14.18
CA ALA A 92 0.65 -8.43 13.23
C ALA A 92 0.03 -7.03 13.07
N ALA A 93 -1.30 -6.90 13.20
CA ALA A 93 -2.01 -5.62 13.08
C ALA A 93 -1.57 -4.58 14.13
N PHE A 94 -1.07 -5.02 15.29
CA PHE A 94 -0.67 -4.15 16.40
C PHE A 94 0.85 -4.14 16.68
N ARG A 95 1.66 -4.78 15.83
CA ARG A 95 3.13 -4.75 15.99
C ARG A 95 3.74 -3.59 15.21
N ASP A 96 4.68 -2.91 15.85
CA ASP A 96 5.52 -1.92 15.17
C ASP A 96 6.36 -2.58 14.08
N ARG A 97 6.24 -2.08 12.85
CA ARG A 97 7.06 -2.54 11.74
C ARG A 97 8.44 -1.88 11.83
N PRO A 98 9.54 -2.66 11.77
CA PRO A 98 10.86 -2.05 11.68
C PRO A 98 10.99 -1.25 10.38
N PRO A 99 11.74 -0.15 10.38
CA PRO A 99 11.99 0.62 9.16
C PRO A 99 12.62 -0.26 8.06
N LEU A 100 12.07 -0.15 6.85
CA LEU A 100 12.63 -0.80 5.67
C LEU A 100 13.84 0.01 5.19
N PHE A 101 15.04 -0.56 5.32
CA PHE A 101 16.28 0.08 4.90
C PHE A 101 16.70 -0.26 3.46
N THR A 102 16.06 -1.26 2.87
CA THR A 102 16.23 -1.65 1.47
C THR A 102 14.86 -1.92 0.87
N PRO A 103 14.57 -1.44 -0.35
CA PRO A 103 13.36 -1.81 -1.06
C PRO A 103 13.30 -3.33 -1.21
N SER A 104 12.10 -3.90 -1.14
CA SER A 104 11.93 -5.32 -1.38
C SER A 104 12.36 -5.63 -2.83
N PRO A 105 12.85 -6.84 -3.14
CA PRO A 105 13.11 -7.23 -4.52
C PRO A 105 11.87 -7.16 -5.42
N ALA A 106 10.67 -7.16 -4.81
CA ALA A 106 9.39 -7.04 -5.50
C ALA A 106 9.15 -5.66 -6.11
N VAL A 107 9.80 -4.59 -5.60
CA VAL A 107 9.76 -3.19 -6.11
C VAL A 107 10.29 -3.05 -7.57
N TYR A 108 10.76 -4.13 -8.17
CA TYR A 108 11.24 -4.14 -9.54
C TYR A 108 10.60 -5.25 -10.37
N GLU A 109 9.65 -6.00 -9.79
CA GLU A 109 9.04 -7.15 -10.45
C GLU A 109 7.90 -6.69 -11.34
N LYS A 110 8.21 -6.53 -12.64
CA LYS A 110 7.22 -6.09 -13.62
C LYS A 110 6.55 -7.26 -14.32
N LEU A 111 5.31 -7.04 -14.76
CA LEU A 111 4.60 -7.92 -15.68
C LEU A 111 5.44 -8.29 -16.91
N SER A 112 5.36 -9.56 -17.30
CA SER A 112 6.02 -10.03 -18.52
C SER A 112 5.57 -9.22 -19.75
N SER A 113 6.50 -8.98 -20.67
CA SER A 113 6.23 -8.25 -21.93
C SER A 113 5.09 -8.88 -22.74
N HIS A 114 4.93 -10.20 -22.67
CA HIS A 114 3.82 -10.90 -23.30
C HIS A 114 2.47 -10.48 -22.72
N VAL A 115 2.33 -10.37 -21.39
CA VAL A 115 1.10 -9.94 -20.73
C VAL A 115 0.81 -8.47 -21.03
N VAL A 116 1.84 -7.61 -21.00
CA VAL A 116 1.71 -6.20 -21.36
C VAL A 116 1.23 -6.03 -22.80
N ALA A 117 1.71 -6.86 -23.73
CA ALA A 117 1.22 -6.87 -25.12
C ALA A 117 -0.27 -7.25 -25.25
N GLN A 118 -0.85 -7.90 -24.23
CA GLN A 118 -2.28 -8.22 -24.17
C GLN A 118 -3.13 -7.12 -23.50
N ALA A 119 -2.55 -5.98 -23.09
CA ALA A 119 -3.26 -4.92 -22.37
C ALA A 119 -4.58 -4.50 -23.04
N SER A 120 -4.62 -4.44 -24.37
CA SER A 120 -5.85 -4.08 -25.12
C SER A 120 -6.99 -5.10 -24.96
N ARG A 121 -6.69 -6.38 -24.69
CA ARG A 121 -7.71 -7.38 -24.36
C ARG A 121 -8.27 -7.14 -22.96
N TYR A 122 -7.40 -6.93 -21.99
CA TYR A 122 -7.82 -6.61 -20.62
C TYR A 122 -8.65 -5.34 -20.55
N LEU A 123 -8.27 -4.29 -21.29
CA LEU A 123 -9.05 -3.06 -21.36
C LEU A 123 -10.44 -3.27 -21.96
N ARG A 124 -10.56 -4.13 -23.00
CA ARG A 124 -11.87 -4.51 -23.55
C ARG A 124 -12.72 -5.28 -22.55
N TYR A 125 -12.12 -6.20 -21.79
CA TYR A 125 -12.83 -6.90 -20.72
C TYR A 125 -13.28 -5.94 -19.61
N ALA A 126 -12.40 -5.03 -19.18
CA ALA A 126 -12.70 -4.01 -18.19
C ALA A 126 -13.85 -3.09 -18.64
N LEU A 127 -13.82 -2.63 -19.89
CA LEU A 127 -14.88 -1.81 -20.46
C LEU A 127 -16.21 -2.56 -20.53
N ALA A 128 -16.21 -3.80 -21.04
CA ALA A 128 -17.41 -4.61 -21.13
C ALA A 128 -18.03 -4.88 -19.74
N ALA A 129 -17.20 -5.23 -18.76
CA ALA A 129 -17.64 -5.49 -17.39
C ALA A 129 -18.21 -4.23 -16.71
N PHE A 130 -17.56 -3.08 -16.91
CA PHE A 130 -18.03 -1.79 -16.40
C PHE A 130 -19.37 -1.38 -16.99
N LEU A 131 -19.52 -1.49 -18.32
CA LEU A 131 -20.77 -1.17 -19.00
C LEU A 131 -21.90 -2.11 -18.57
N ALA A 132 -21.62 -3.41 -18.45
CA ALA A 132 -22.62 -4.38 -18.00
C ALA A 132 -23.09 -4.10 -16.56
N GLY A 133 -22.15 -3.87 -15.62
CA GLY A 133 -22.49 -3.54 -14.24
C GLY A 133 -23.23 -2.21 -14.11
N SER A 134 -22.78 -1.17 -14.82
CA SER A 134 -23.45 0.14 -14.83
C SER A 134 -24.84 0.06 -15.44
N ALA A 135 -25.03 -0.69 -16.53
CA ALA A 135 -26.33 -0.90 -17.13
C ALA A 135 -27.30 -1.60 -16.16
N LEU A 136 -26.82 -2.62 -15.43
CA LEU A 136 -27.62 -3.28 -14.40
C LEU A 136 -28.00 -2.33 -13.26
N ALA A 137 -27.09 -1.48 -12.79
CA ALA A 137 -27.40 -0.48 -11.79
C ALA A 137 -28.47 0.52 -12.27
N VAL A 138 -28.38 0.98 -13.53
CA VAL A 138 -29.39 1.87 -14.14
C VAL A 138 -30.73 1.16 -14.29
N LEU A 139 -30.74 -0.10 -14.72
CA LEU A 139 -31.97 -0.91 -14.79
C LEU A 139 -32.60 -1.11 -13.41
N GLY A 140 -31.79 -1.29 -12.37
CA GLY A 140 -32.25 -1.34 -10.99
C GLY A 140 -32.93 -0.04 -10.56
N LEU A 141 -32.34 1.12 -10.87
CA LEU A 141 -32.98 2.42 -10.63
C LEU A 141 -34.28 2.60 -11.43
N ALA A 142 -34.29 2.19 -12.69
CA ALA A 142 -35.47 2.26 -13.53
C ALA A 142 -36.62 1.39 -12.99
N ALA A 143 -36.33 0.17 -12.56
CA ALA A 143 -37.30 -0.74 -11.95
C ALA A 143 -37.92 -0.19 -10.65
N ASN A 144 -37.22 0.71 -9.97
CA ASN A 144 -37.69 1.39 -8.75
C ASN A 144 -38.22 2.81 -9.01
N ASN A 145 -38.53 3.18 -10.27
CA ASN A 145 -39.00 4.51 -10.66
C ASN A 145 -38.06 5.67 -10.24
N ALA A 146 -36.76 5.39 -10.11
CA ALA A 146 -35.73 6.31 -9.64
C ALA A 146 -34.73 6.72 -10.74
N LEU A 147 -35.12 6.63 -12.02
CA LEU A 147 -34.22 6.87 -13.15
C LEU A 147 -33.62 8.29 -13.17
N THR A 148 -34.33 9.28 -12.63
CA THR A 148 -33.82 10.66 -12.49
C THR A 148 -32.57 10.75 -11.62
N LEU A 149 -32.37 9.77 -10.71
CA LEU A 149 -31.18 9.68 -9.87
C LEU A 149 -29.99 8.99 -10.55
N ALA A 150 -30.15 8.43 -11.75
CA ALA A 150 -29.10 7.66 -12.41
C ALA A 150 -27.82 8.48 -12.65
N LEU A 151 -27.96 9.68 -13.21
CA LEU A 151 -26.81 10.56 -13.44
C LEU A 151 -26.14 11.04 -12.14
N PRO A 152 -26.84 11.63 -11.15
CA PRO A 152 -26.20 12.05 -9.92
C PRO A 152 -25.60 10.87 -9.13
N ALA A 153 -26.26 9.70 -9.11
CA ALA A 153 -25.71 8.51 -8.46
C ALA A 153 -24.44 8.00 -9.17
N PHE A 154 -24.42 7.99 -10.50
CA PHE A 154 -23.24 7.63 -11.28
C PHE A 154 -22.07 8.57 -10.99
N LEU A 155 -22.31 9.88 -11.00
CA LEU A 155 -21.27 10.87 -10.68
C LEU A 155 -20.77 10.72 -9.24
N ALA A 156 -21.68 10.54 -8.28
CA ALA A 156 -21.31 10.35 -6.87
C ALA A 156 -20.50 9.07 -6.64
N ALA A 157 -20.74 8.01 -7.41
CA ALA A 157 -19.98 6.77 -7.32
C ALA A 157 -18.61 6.86 -8.02
N ILE A 158 -18.57 7.44 -9.23
CA ILE A 158 -17.39 7.40 -10.10
C ILE A 158 -16.38 8.49 -9.76
N VAL A 159 -16.83 9.72 -9.51
CA VAL A 159 -15.93 10.88 -9.37
C VAL A 159 -14.97 10.72 -8.18
N PRO A 160 -15.43 10.41 -6.94
CA PRO A 160 -14.52 10.22 -5.83
C PRO A 160 -13.54 9.08 -6.07
N ALA A 161 -14.03 7.96 -6.61
CA ALA A 161 -13.19 6.79 -6.88
C ALA A 161 -12.09 7.08 -7.91
N LEU A 162 -12.40 7.80 -8.99
CA LEU A 162 -11.39 8.22 -9.96
C LEU A 162 -10.41 9.24 -9.38
N LEU A 163 -10.87 10.20 -8.58
CA LEU A 163 -9.98 11.16 -7.92
C LEU A 163 -8.99 10.46 -6.98
N TYR A 164 -9.46 9.50 -6.17
CA TYR A 164 -8.60 8.71 -5.30
C TYR A 164 -7.60 7.86 -6.11
N LEU A 165 -8.05 7.20 -7.19
CA LEU A 165 -7.16 6.41 -8.05
C LEU A 165 -6.10 7.26 -8.74
N LEU A 166 -6.46 8.45 -9.22
CA LEU A 166 -5.52 9.38 -9.83
C LEU A 166 -4.50 9.88 -8.81
N TRP A 167 -4.97 10.24 -7.60
CA TRP A 167 -4.09 10.67 -6.53
C TRP A 167 -3.12 9.57 -6.09
N LEU A 168 -3.60 8.33 -5.94
CA LEU A 168 -2.75 7.17 -5.61
C LEU A 168 -1.69 6.95 -6.67
N ARG A 169 -2.09 6.94 -7.95
CA ARG A 169 -1.17 6.77 -9.08
C ARG A 169 -0.12 7.88 -9.17
N GLU A 170 -0.48 9.12 -8.83
CA GLU A 170 0.47 10.24 -8.81
C GLU A 170 1.38 10.22 -7.58
N ALA A 171 0.88 9.72 -6.45
CA ALA A 171 1.66 9.53 -5.23
C ALA A 171 2.71 8.43 -5.39
N ASP A 172 2.41 7.41 -6.20
CA ASP A 172 3.36 6.36 -6.55
C ASP A 172 4.44 6.86 -7.50
N ARG A 173 5.58 7.23 -6.91
CA ARG A 173 6.74 7.76 -7.65
C ARG A 173 7.63 6.65 -8.22
N TYR A 174 7.64 5.47 -7.60
CA TYR A 174 8.70 4.50 -7.82
C TYR A 174 8.29 3.37 -8.77
N GLU A 175 7.03 2.94 -8.72
CA GLU A 175 6.53 1.84 -9.55
C GLU A 175 5.05 2.00 -9.90
N PRO A 176 4.67 3.04 -10.68
CA PRO A 176 3.26 3.29 -10.99
C PRO A 176 2.64 2.11 -11.73
N GLU A 177 1.47 1.66 -11.25
CA GLU A 177 0.81 0.51 -11.83
C GLU A 177 0.33 0.81 -13.25
N PRO A 178 0.31 -0.20 -14.14
CA PRO A 178 -0.16 -0.02 -15.49
C PRO A 178 -1.64 0.39 -15.49
N ALA A 179 -1.94 1.49 -16.20
CA ALA A 179 -3.29 2.07 -16.23
C ALA A 179 -4.40 1.08 -16.67
N TRP A 180 -4.07 0.09 -17.51
CA TRP A 180 -5.03 -0.93 -17.92
C TRP A 180 -5.38 -1.91 -16.79
N LEU A 181 -4.47 -2.16 -15.85
CA LEU A 181 -4.73 -2.99 -14.68
C LEU A 181 -5.58 -2.22 -13.67
N LEU A 182 -5.25 -0.94 -13.42
CA LEU A 182 -6.08 -0.06 -12.60
C LEU A 182 -7.50 0.04 -13.16
N ALA A 183 -7.65 0.20 -14.48
CA ALA A 183 -8.95 0.17 -15.14
C ALA A 183 -9.69 -1.15 -14.91
N LEU A 184 -8.99 -2.29 -14.95
CA LEU A 184 -9.59 -3.60 -14.70
C LEU A 184 -10.09 -3.76 -13.27
N VAL A 185 -9.30 -3.34 -12.27
CA VAL A 185 -9.67 -3.36 -10.85
C VAL A 185 -10.85 -2.42 -10.60
N PHE A 186 -10.79 -1.20 -11.12
CA PHE A 186 -11.89 -0.23 -11.02
C PHE A 186 -13.18 -0.76 -11.64
N SER A 187 -13.10 -1.32 -12.85
CA SER A 187 -14.24 -1.92 -13.54
C SER A 187 -14.84 -3.11 -12.80
N TRP A 188 -14.04 -3.87 -12.04
CA TRP A 188 -14.57 -4.93 -11.19
C TRP A 188 -15.54 -4.40 -10.14
N GLY A 189 -15.33 -3.19 -9.62
CA GLY A 189 -16.26 -2.53 -8.70
C GLY A 189 -17.68 -2.48 -9.28
N ALA A 190 -17.83 -1.99 -10.51
CA ALA A 190 -19.12 -2.00 -11.21
C ALA A 190 -19.57 -3.43 -11.57
N ALA A 191 -18.68 -4.29 -12.05
CA ALA A 191 -19.02 -5.66 -12.46
C ALA A 191 -19.51 -6.54 -11.30
N SER A 192 -19.06 -6.28 -10.08
CA SER A 192 -19.45 -7.02 -8.88
C SER A 192 -20.96 -6.93 -8.58
N THR A 193 -21.66 -5.94 -9.15
CA THR A 193 -23.13 -5.84 -9.12
C THR A 193 -23.83 -7.02 -9.78
N ILE A 194 -23.21 -7.64 -10.80
CA ILE A 194 -23.77 -8.78 -11.54
C ILE A 194 -24.07 -9.96 -10.59
N PRO A 195 -23.07 -10.51 -9.86
CA PRO A 195 -23.33 -11.54 -8.85
C PRO A 195 -24.01 -10.99 -7.59
N SER A 196 -23.83 -9.70 -7.27
CA SER A 196 -24.45 -9.10 -6.08
C SER A 196 -25.98 -9.13 -6.14
N LEU A 197 -26.59 -8.91 -7.31
CA LEU A 197 -28.06 -8.89 -7.43
C LEU A 197 -28.74 -10.19 -6.96
N PRO A 198 -28.44 -11.38 -7.52
CA PRO A 198 -29.08 -12.62 -7.07
C PRO A 198 -28.68 -13.00 -5.64
N LEU A 199 -27.41 -12.79 -5.26
CA LEU A 199 -26.93 -13.12 -3.91
C LEU A 199 -27.51 -12.19 -2.84
N GLY A 200 -27.70 -10.92 -3.17
CA GLY A 200 -28.33 -9.91 -2.32
C GLY A 200 -29.79 -10.22 -2.06
N ALA A 201 -30.52 -10.72 -3.07
CA ALA A 201 -31.90 -11.18 -2.90
C ALA A 201 -31.98 -12.37 -1.91
N ILE A 202 -31.04 -13.33 -2.02
CA ILE A 202 -30.95 -14.45 -1.07
C ILE A 202 -30.59 -13.95 0.33
N ALA A 203 -29.61 -13.06 0.45
CA ALA A 203 -29.21 -12.49 1.74
C ALA A 203 -30.35 -11.71 2.40
N ALA A 204 -31.12 -10.93 1.64
CA ALA A 204 -32.31 -10.24 2.13
C ALA A 204 -33.37 -11.23 2.64
N LEU A 205 -33.62 -12.32 1.91
CA LEU A 205 -34.55 -13.38 2.36
C LEU A 205 -34.10 -14.01 3.69
N LEU A 206 -32.81 -14.38 3.79
CA LEU A 206 -32.26 -15.03 4.98
C LEU A 206 -32.22 -14.14 6.22
N THR A 207 -32.14 -12.82 6.02
CA THR A 207 -32.04 -11.83 7.10
C THR A 207 -33.38 -11.15 7.41
N GLY A 208 -34.48 -11.59 6.79
CA GLY A 208 -35.81 -10.99 7.00
C GLY A 208 -35.94 -9.57 6.45
N GLY A 209 -35.17 -9.23 5.42
CA GLY A 209 -35.19 -7.91 4.77
C GLY A 209 -34.39 -6.83 5.50
N TRP A 210 -33.44 -7.21 6.36
CA TRP A 210 -32.57 -6.24 7.02
C TRP A 210 -31.77 -5.43 5.99
N ALA A 211 -31.87 -4.10 6.06
CA ALA A 211 -31.28 -3.19 5.07
C ALA A 211 -29.74 -3.33 4.91
N GLY A 212 -29.04 -3.82 5.93
CA GLY A 212 -27.59 -4.05 5.87
C GLY A 212 -27.18 -5.35 5.15
N SER A 213 -28.12 -6.20 4.75
CA SER A 213 -27.81 -7.49 4.11
C SER A 213 -27.05 -7.34 2.79
N ALA A 214 -27.26 -6.22 2.08
CA ALA A 214 -26.55 -5.91 0.84
C ALA A 214 -25.03 -5.78 1.08
N ALA A 215 -24.61 -5.15 2.18
CA ALA A 215 -23.19 -4.97 2.50
C ALA A 215 -22.46 -6.30 2.76
N LEU A 216 -23.18 -7.30 3.28
CA LEU A 216 -22.62 -8.65 3.50
C LEU A 216 -22.31 -9.39 2.19
N VAL A 217 -22.85 -8.93 1.07
CA VAL A 217 -22.66 -9.53 -0.25
C VAL A 217 -21.74 -8.66 -1.11
N GLU A 218 -22.00 -7.36 -1.17
CA GLU A 218 -21.25 -6.44 -2.02
C GLU A 218 -19.79 -6.31 -1.63
N GLU A 219 -19.50 -6.12 -0.33
CA GLU A 219 -18.12 -5.89 0.12
C GLU A 219 -17.22 -7.12 -0.11
N PRO A 220 -17.64 -8.35 0.23
CA PRO A 220 -16.86 -9.53 -0.10
C PRO A 220 -16.67 -9.74 -1.61
N LEU A 221 -17.68 -9.43 -2.43
CA LEU A 221 -17.56 -9.54 -3.90
C LEU A 221 -16.57 -8.53 -4.49
N LYS A 222 -16.51 -7.31 -3.94
CA LYS A 222 -15.49 -6.31 -4.33
C LYS A 222 -14.09 -6.82 -3.99
N ILE A 223 -13.89 -7.35 -2.77
CA ILE A 223 -12.61 -7.93 -2.32
C ILE A 223 -12.23 -9.15 -3.18
N LEU A 224 -13.20 -9.99 -3.55
CA LEU A 224 -12.97 -11.19 -4.35
C LEU A 224 -12.26 -10.87 -5.67
N GLY A 225 -12.60 -9.76 -6.34
CA GLY A 225 -11.93 -9.39 -7.59
C GLY A 225 -10.45 -9.07 -7.41
N VAL A 226 -10.13 -8.30 -6.36
CA VAL A 226 -8.73 -8.00 -6.00
C VAL A 226 -7.98 -9.29 -5.68
N TYR A 227 -8.59 -10.17 -4.89
CA TYR A 227 -8.03 -11.48 -4.57
C TYR A 227 -7.79 -12.36 -5.82
N LEU A 228 -8.74 -12.40 -6.75
CA LEU A 228 -8.61 -13.16 -7.99
C LEU A 228 -7.45 -12.63 -8.87
N ILE A 229 -7.22 -11.32 -8.86
CA ILE A 229 -6.08 -10.70 -9.54
C ILE A 229 -4.78 -11.06 -8.82
N SER A 230 -4.74 -11.00 -7.49
CA SER A 230 -3.53 -11.27 -6.69
C SER A 230 -3.08 -12.73 -6.77
N ILE A 231 -4.00 -13.69 -6.95
CA ILE A 231 -3.64 -15.10 -7.13
C ILE A 231 -3.43 -15.48 -8.60
N SER A 232 -3.73 -14.58 -9.55
CA SER A 232 -3.66 -14.87 -10.97
C SER A 232 -2.22 -15.17 -11.40
N PRO A 233 -1.95 -16.30 -12.06
CA PRO A 233 -0.58 -16.63 -12.49
C PRO A 233 0.00 -15.62 -13.49
N ARG A 234 -0.84 -14.79 -14.12
CA ARG A 234 -0.44 -13.78 -15.10
C ARG A 234 -0.30 -12.38 -14.51
N LEU A 235 -1.04 -12.07 -13.43
CA LEU A 235 -1.16 -10.71 -12.88
C LEU A 235 -0.55 -10.56 -11.49
N ARG A 236 -0.32 -11.67 -10.77
CA ARG A 236 0.16 -11.66 -9.38
C ARG A 236 1.46 -10.87 -9.18
N SER A 237 2.32 -10.81 -10.19
CA SER A 237 3.62 -10.12 -10.10
C SER A 237 3.46 -8.61 -9.87
N GLU A 238 2.29 -8.04 -10.19
CA GLU A 238 2.00 -6.62 -9.96
C GLU A 238 1.37 -6.35 -8.58
N VAL A 239 1.05 -7.39 -7.79
CA VAL A 239 0.32 -7.29 -6.51
C VAL A 239 1.13 -7.94 -5.38
N ASN A 240 2.45 -7.76 -5.44
CA ASN A 240 3.38 -8.55 -4.64
C ASN A 240 3.59 -8.01 -3.21
N ASP A 241 3.36 -6.72 -2.95
CA ASP A 241 3.36 -6.15 -1.60
C ASP A 241 2.14 -5.22 -1.38
N HIS A 242 1.62 -5.19 -0.15
CA HIS A 242 0.46 -4.38 0.24
C HIS A 242 0.77 -2.88 0.39
N LEU A 243 2.04 -2.49 0.18
CA LEU A 243 2.54 -1.11 0.22
C LEU A 243 3.47 -0.79 -0.96
N ASP A 244 3.36 -1.51 -2.08
CA ASP A 244 4.02 -1.09 -3.31
C ASP A 244 3.55 0.35 -3.66
N GLY A 245 4.50 1.27 -3.86
CA GLY A 245 4.24 2.67 -4.24
C GLY A 245 4.00 3.70 -3.12
N LEU A 246 3.77 3.31 -1.85
CA LEU A 246 3.38 4.24 -0.75
C LEU A 246 4.49 4.63 0.25
N LEU A 247 5.77 4.49 -0.11
CA LEU A 247 6.94 4.88 0.71
C LEU A 247 7.82 5.94 0.05
#